data_AF-A0A289GAG1-F1
#
_entry.id   AF-A0A289GAG1-F1
#
_cell.length_a   1.000
_cell.length_b   1.000
_cell.length_c   1.000
_cell.angle_alpha   90.00
_cell.angle_beta   90.00
_cell.angle_gamma   90.00
#
_symmetry.space_group_name_H-M   'P 1'
#
loop_
_entity.id
_entity.type
_entity.pdbx_description
1 polymer ?
#
loop_
_entity_poly.entity_id
_entity_poly.type
_entity_poly.pdbx_seq_one_letter_code
_entity_poly.pdbx_strand_id
1 'polypeptide(L)'
;MNMKTLLIYTPLLVVTTFSHATSDNQWPDLHAGFKDGIGVQVGTKIYVGLGSLGKDFYALDLKALSQGWQKVADFTGAARSGATASVVGDDIYLFGGSGKAEPSEPSPILFDSVYRYDTKKDSWEKMNTTSPVGLLGASSYSPDNKQILFFGGYNKAYFDRYQRDTSTTDKQVNPELWQRIVDDYMGMKPTDYKWNRNVISYLPEKQEWRDLGMSPYLPNCGSATVIEGNKVTLISGEIKPGLRTAEVKQYEFGMDQPWQNLLPLPAPQTSNIQEGVAGAFSGKTNGVTVVAGGANFHGAKQAFESGKMFAHEGLSKAFNDDIYVEKDGIWSTVNPLPEGLAYGASFTTSEGVLIVGGEKSSKEISYKVYMLVWNGSNAEVID
;
A
#
# COMPACT_ATOMS: atom_id res chain seq x y z
N MET A 1 -5.82 62.13 -66.68
CA MET A 1 -5.75 62.43 -65.24
C MET A 1 -5.91 61.09 -64.51
N ASN A 2 -4.78 60.48 -64.11
CA ASN A 2 -4.74 59.14 -63.53
C ASN A 2 -4.83 59.24 -62.00
N MET A 3 -5.95 58.78 -61.41
CA MET A 3 -6.06 58.57 -59.97
C MET A 3 -5.87 57.08 -59.69
N LYS A 4 -4.71 56.73 -59.11
CA LYS A 4 -4.43 55.39 -58.58
C LYS A 4 -5.10 55.28 -57.21
N THR A 5 -6.07 54.39 -57.08
CA THR A 5 -6.65 53.98 -55.79
C THR A 5 -5.69 53.01 -55.11
N LEU A 6 -5.14 53.40 -53.97
CA LEU A 6 -4.26 52.58 -53.13
C LEU A 6 -5.15 51.70 -52.23
N LEU A 7 -5.25 50.40 -52.52
CA LEU A 7 -5.86 49.43 -51.61
C LEU A 7 -4.83 49.02 -50.55
N ILE A 8 -5.10 49.37 -49.30
CA ILE A 8 -4.35 48.91 -48.13
C ILE A 8 -4.93 47.55 -47.74
N TYR A 9 -4.15 46.48 -47.91
CA TYR A 9 -4.46 45.16 -47.36
C TYR A 9 -4.00 45.10 -45.90
N THR A 10 -4.95 45.13 -44.97
CA THR A 10 -4.72 44.72 -43.59
C THR A 10 -4.80 43.19 -43.53
N PRO A 11 -3.76 42.47 -43.07
CA PRO A 11 -3.87 41.04 -42.86
C PRO A 11 -4.77 40.80 -41.65
N LEU A 12 -5.90 40.13 -41.86
CA LEU A 12 -6.75 39.64 -40.79
C LEU A 12 -5.98 38.51 -40.08
N LEU A 13 -5.43 38.80 -38.91
CA LEU A 13 -4.82 37.78 -38.05
C LEU A 13 -5.96 36.92 -37.49
N VAL A 14 -6.18 35.74 -38.08
CA VAL A 14 -7.08 34.74 -37.50
C VAL A 14 -6.37 34.16 -36.29
N VAL A 15 -6.65 34.71 -35.11
CA VAL A 15 -6.32 34.05 -33.85
C VAL A 15 -7.27 32.87 -33.73
N THR A 16 -6.82 31.68 -34.12
CA THR A 16 -7.46 30.43 -33.73
C THR A 16 -7.28 30.30 -32.22
N THR A 17 -8.29 30.72 -31.47
CA THR A 17 -8.40 30.36 -30.06
C THR A 17 -8.57 28.85 -30.01
N PHE A 18 -7.52 28.13 -29.65
CA PHE A 18 -7.69 26.78 -29.11
C PHE A 18 -8.44 26.94 -27.79
N SER A 19 -9.76 26.90 -27.85
CA SER A 19 -10.56 26.50 -26.71
C SER A 19 -10.08 25.10 -26.35
N HIS A 20 -9.17 25.01 -25.39
CA HIS A 20 -9.02 23.79 -24.61
C HIS A 20 -10.40 23.61 -23.95
N ALA A 21 -11.23 22.76 -24.56
CA ALA A 21 -12.29 22.14 -23.81
C ALA A 21 -11.57 21.35 -22.71
N THR A 22 -11.45 21.95 -21.53
CA THR A 22 -11.20 21.21 -20.31
C THR A 22 -12.45 20.35 -20.14
N SER A 23 -12.44 19.15 -20.72
CA SER A 23 -13.25 18.09 -20.13
C SER A 23 -12.75 17.98 -18.70
N ASP A 24 -13.61 18.26 -17.72
CA ASP A 24 -13.37 17.95 -16.31
C ASP A 24 -13.07 16.45 -16.21
N ASN A 25 -11.80 16.09 -16.37
CA ASN A 25 -11.29 14.73 -16.26
C ASN A 25 -10.98 14.43 -14.79
N GLN A 26 -11.87 14.88 -13.90
CA GLN A 26 -11.71 14.68 -12.46
C GLN A 26 -11.99 13.22 -12.14
N TRP A 27 -11.03 12.59 -11.47
CA TRP A 27 -11.24 11.27 -10.90
C TRP A 27 -12.33 11.36 -9.82
N PRO A 28 -13.29 10.42 -9.79
CA PRO A 28 -14.33 10.46 -8.78
C PRO A 28 -13.71 10.19 -7.40
N ASP A 29 -13.85 11.17 -6.53
CA ASP A 29 -13.46 11.10 -5.13
C ASP A 29 -14.28 10.04 -4.36
N LEU A 30 -13.67 9.43 -3.34
CA LEU A 30 -14.40 8.57 -2.40
C LEU A 30 -15.35 9.41 -1.54
N HIS A 31 -16.44 8.81 -1.09
CA HIS A 31 -17.41 9.48 -0.22
C HIS A 31 -16.88 9.71 1.21
N ALA A 32 -15.82 9.01 1.59
CA ALA A 32 -15.18 9.09 2.90
C ALA A 32 -13.68 8.81 2.79
N GLY A 33 -12.93 9.29 3.78
CA GLY A 33 -11.48 9.07 3.85
C GLY A 33 -11.12 7.59 3.94
N PHE A 34 -10.13 7.17 3.15
CA PHE A 34 -9.69 5.78 3.06
C PHE A 34 -8.22 5.61 3.46
N LYS A 35 -7.94 4.84 4.51
CA LYS A 35 -6.59 4.38 4.87
C LYS A 35 -6.60 3.00 5.50
N ASP A 36 -5.44 2.33 5.48
CA ASP A 36 -5.19 1.03 6.11
C ASP A 36 -6.17 -0.09 5.68
N GLY A 37 -6.87 0.09 4.57
CA GLY A 37 -7.78 -0.89 4.00
C GLY A 37 -7.09 -1.79 2.98
N ILE A 38 -7.86 -2.35 2.06
CA ILE A 38 -7.35 -3.10 0.91
C ILE A 38 -7.77 -2.43 -0.40
N GLY A 39 -6.97 -2.63 -1.44
CA GLY A 39 -7.28 -2.24 -2.81
C GLY A 39 -6.94 -3.37 -3.78
N VAL A 40 -7.87 -3.74 -4.66
CA VAL A 40 -7.65 -4.77 -5.69
C VAL A 40 -8.34 -4.40 -7.00
N GLN A 41 -7.84 -4.93 -8.11
CA GLN A 41 -8.42 -4.70 -9.44
C GLN A 41 -8.91 -6.01 -10.06
N VAL A 42 -10.16 -6.04 -10.50
CA VAL A 42 -10.78 -7.14 -11.26
C VAL A 42 -11.22 -6.60 -12.61
N GLY A 43 -10.49 -6.97 -13.66
CA GLY A 43 -10.74 -6.43 -15.01
C GLY A 43 -10.61 -4.90 -15.03
N THR A 44 -11.71 -4.21 -15.37
CA THR A 44 -11.76 -2.73 -15.40
C THR A 44 -12.20 -2.11 -14.07
N LYS A 45 -12.61 -2.91 -13.08
CA LYS A 45 -13.10 -2.41 -11.81
C LYS A 45 -12.01 -2.48 -10.76
N ILE A 46 -11.82 -1.37 -10.06
CA ILE A 46 -11.04 -1.34 -8.82
C ILE A 46 -12.00 -1.40 -7.63
N TYR A 47 -11.56 -2.04 -6.56
CA TYR A 47 -12.31 -2.21 -5.33
C TYR A 47 -11.47 -1.73 -4.15
N VAL A 48 -12.08 -0.98 -3.24
CA VAL A 48 -11.47 -0.54 -1.99
C VAL A 48 -12.42 -0.72 -0.82
N GLY A 49 -11.88 -0.95 0.36
CA GLY A 49 -12.64 -0.93 1.60
C GLY A 49 -11.88 -1.48 2.79
N LEU A 50 -12.59 -1.72 3.88
CA LEU A 50 -12.00 -1.93 5.21
C LEU A 50 -11.19 -0.71 5.70
N GLY A 51 -10.31 -0.90 6.68
CA GLY A 51 -9.51 0.17 7.24
C GLY A 51 -10.40 1.23 7.88
N SER A 52 -10.19 2.50 7.52
CA SER A 52 -11.05 3.60 7.98
C SER A 52 -12.49 3.53 7.48
N LEU A 53 -12.80 2.73 6.46
CA LEU A 53 -14.17 2.48 5.97
C LEU A 53 -14.89 1.37 6.76
N GLY A 54 -14.24 0.79 7.77
CA GLY A 54 -14.87 -0.20 8.66
C GLY A 54 -15.19 -1.51 7.93
N LYS A 55 -16.47 -1.74 7.61
CA LYS A 55 -16.94 -2.91 6.85
C LYS A 55 -17.39 -2.54 5.43
N ASP A 56 -17.42 -1.26 5.10
CA ASP A 56 -17.88 -0.81 3.79
C ASP A 56 -16.88 -1.19 2.70
N PHE A 57 -17.41 -1.47 1.51
CA PHE A 57 -16.66 -1.85 0.32
C PHE A 57 -17.23 -1.10 -0.89
N TYR A 58 -16.36 -0.60 -1.75
CA TYR A 58 -16.72 0.24 -2.89
C TYR A 58 -16.00 -0.22 -4.15
N ALA A 59 -16.67 -0.08 -5.29
CA ALA A 59 -16.13 -0.38 -6.61
C ALA A 59 -16.20 0.86 -7.52
N LEU A 60 -15.17 1.06 -8.34
CA LEU A 60 -15.15 2.04 -9.42
C LEU A 60 -14.82 1.34 -10.73
N ASP A 61 -15.63 1.54 -11.77
CA ASP A 61 -15.32 1.06 -13.12
C ASP A 61 -14.51 2.10 -13.89
N LEU A 62 -13.26 1.77 -14.19
CA LEU A 62 -12.32 2.65 -14.89
C LEU A 62 -12.77 2.99 -16.32
N LYS A 63 -13.75 2.25 -16.89
CA LYS A 63 -14.36 2.58 -18.18
C LYS A 63 -15.64 3.41 -18.08
N ALA A 64 -16.14 3.66 -16.87
CA ALA A 64 -17.39 4.38 -16.62
C ALA A 64 -17.25 5.34 -15.43
N LEU A 65 -16.21 6.17 -15.44
CA LEU A 65 -15.87 7.10 -14.35
C LEU A 65 -17.03 8.03 -13.95
N SER A 66 -17.91 8.38 -14.89
CA SER A 66 -19.11 9.20 -14.63
C SER A 66 -20.13 8.52 -13.70
N GLN A 67 -20.06 7.21 -13.49
CA GLN A 67 -20.86 6.50 -12.48
C GLN A 67 -20.28 6.68 -11.07
N GLY A 68 -19.02 7.09 -10.93
CA GLY A 68 -18.36 7.24 -9.65
C GLY A 68 -18.23 5.93 -8.85
N TRP A 69 -17.87 6.06 -7.59
CA TRP A 69 -17.77 4.92 -6.67
C TRP A 69 -19.14 4.38 -6.29
N GLN A 70 -19.32 3.08 -6.49
CA GLN A 70 -20.53 2.34 -6.16
C GLN A 70 -20.30 1.53 -4.89
N LYS A 71 -21.19 1.67 -3.91
CA LYS A 71 -21.18 0.79 -2.73
C LYS A 71 -21.56 -0.62 -3.17
N VAL A 72 -20.80 -1.61 -2.73
CA VAL A 72 -21.08 -3.03 -2.93
C VAL A 72 -21.29 -3.71 -1.57
N ALA A 73 -21.56 -5.01 -1.53
CA ALA A 73 -21.85 -5.71 -0.29
C ALA A 73 -20.76 -5.51 0.77
N ASP A 74 -21.20 -5.11 1.96
CA ASP A 74 -20.34 -4.93 3.12
C ASP A 74 -19.61 -6.22 3.45
N PHE A 75 -18.36 -6.08 3.86
CA PHE A 75 -17.57 -7.20 4.35
C PHE A 75 -18.31 -7.91 5.49
N THR A 76 -18.48 -9.23 5.44
CA THR A 76 -19.31 -9.92 6.45
C THR A 76 -18.57 -10.20 7.77
N GLY A 77 -17.24 -10.21 7.76
CA GLY A 77 -16.42 -10.39 8.97
C GLY A 77 -16.30 -9.13 9.85
N ALA A 78 -15.48 -9.22 10.89
CA ALA A 78 -15.15 -8.07 11.73
C ALA A 78 -14.30 -7.03 10.99
N ALA A 79 -14.57 -5.74 11.24
CA ALA A 79 -13.80 -4.63 10.71
C ALA A 79 -12.31 -4.77 11.05
N ARG A 80 -11.44 -4.47 10.09
CA ARG A 80 -10.00 -4.72 10.21
C ARG A 80 -9.17 -3.77 9.37
N SER A 81 -7.95 -3.54 9.82
CA SER A 81 -6.95 -2.71 9.15
C SER A 81 -5.69 -3.51 8.82
N GLY A 82 -4.98 -3.12 7.76
CA GLY A 82 -3.74 -3.73 7.31
C GLY A 82 -3.89 -5.18 6.82
N ALA A 83 -5.09 -5.55 6.39
CA ALA A 83 -5.33 -6.80 5.68
C ALA A 83 -4.65 -6.80 4.30
N THR A 84 -4.61 -7.96 3.66
CA THR A 84 -4.16 -8.09 2.27
C THR A 84 -5.22 -8.79 1.44
N ALA A 85 -5.27 -8.48 0.16
CA ALA A 85 -6.24 -9.09 -0.75
C ALA A 85 -5.62 -9.35 -2.12
N SER A 86 -6.11 -10.38 -2.79
CA SER A 86 -5.64 -10.81 -4.12
C SER A 86 -6.80 -11.38 -4.94
N VAL A 87 -6.65 -11.34 -6.26
CA VAL A 87 -7.68 -11.78 -7.21
C VAL A 87 -7.29 -13.14 -7.79
N VAL A 88 -8.26 -14.06 -7.84
CA VAL A 88 -8.16 -15.34 -8.57
C VAL A 88 -9.45 -15.53 -9.37
N GLY A 89 -9.33 -15.56 -10.70
CA GLY A 89 -10.46 -15.47 -11.61
C GLY A 89 -11.12 -14.10 -11.50
N ASP A 90 -12.42 -14.09 -11.22
CA ASP A 90 -13.20 -12.88 -10.95
C ASP A 90 -13.43 -12.66 -9.45
N ASP A 91 -12.88 -13.51 -8.58
CA ASP A 91 -13.13 -13.46 -7.14
C ASP A 91 -12.01 -12.72 -6.40
N ILE A 92 -12.39 -11.94 -5.39
CA ILE A 92 -11.46 -11.26 -4.49
C ILE A 92 -11.32 -12.10 -3.22
N TYR A 93 -10.10 -12.43 -2.84
CA TYR A 93 -9.81 -13.13 -1.59
C TYR A 93 -9.13 -12.19 -0.60
N LEU A 94 -9.60 -12.19 0.64
CA LEU A 94 -9.18 -11.28 1.71
C LEU A 94 -8.63 -12.08 2.88
N PHE A 95 -7.47 -11.65 3.37
CA PHE A 95 -6.68 -12.36 4.38
C PHE A 95 -6.18 -11.40 5.45
N GLY A 96 -6.07 -11.91 6.68
CA GLY A 96 -5.33 -11.22 7.71
C GLY A 96 -5.99 -9.93 8.21
N GLY A 97 -5.13 -8.95 8.49
CA GLY A 97 -5.49 -7.69 9.14
C GLY A 97 -5.69 -7.82 10.65
N SER A 98 -5.82 -6.68 11.31
CA SER A 98 -6.02 -6.58 12.75
C SER A 98 -7.28 -5.77 13.08
N GLY A 99 -8.02 -6.19 14.10
CA GLY A 99 -9.21 -5.54 14.59
C GLY A 99 -9.77 -6.27 15.81
N LYS A 100 -10.81 -5.71 16.43
CA LYS A 100 -11.51 -6.41 17.51
C LYS A 100 -12.44 -7.47 16.91
N ALA A 101 -12.42 -8.69 17.45
CA ALA A 101 -13.32 -9.75 17.01
C ALA A 101 -14.79 -9.35 17.23
N GLU A 102 -15.07 -8.75 18.39
CA GLU A 102 -16.33 -8.10 18.71
C GLU A 102 -16.06 -6.71 19.33
N PRO A 103 -16.96 -5.72 19.19
CA PRO A 103 -16.74 -4.37 19.71
C PRO A 103 -16.41 -4.32 21.22
N SER A 104 -16.95 -5.27 22.00
CA SER A 104 -16.76 -5.40 23.44
C SER A 104 -15.41 -5.97 23.85
N GLU A 105 -14.65 -6.59 22.94
CA GLU A 105 -13.35 -7.17 23.27
C GLU A 105 -12.36 -6.09 23.72
N PRO A 106 -11.52 -6.36 24.73
CA PRO A 106 -10.65 -5.34 25.30
C PRO A 106 -9.53 -4.94 24.34
N SER A 107 -9.09 -5.85 23.47
CA SER A 107 -7.95 -5.66 22.57
C SER A 107 -8.24 -6.17 21.17
N PRO A 108 -7.65 -5.57 20.12
CA PRO A 108 -7.65 -6.16 18.80
C PRO A 108 -6.79 -7.44 18.74
N ILE A 109 -7.06 -8.27 17.75
CA ILE A 109 -6.28 -9.46 17.39
C ILE A 109 -5.92 -9.42 15.92
N LEU A 110 -4.92 -10.21 15.53
CA LEU A 110 -4.69 -10.58 14.15
C LEU A 110 -5.71 -11.62 13.70
N PHE A 111 -6.44 -11.34 12.63
CA PHE A 111 -7.31 -12.35 12.04
C PHE A 111 -6.51 -13.35 11.21
N ASP A 112 -6.89 -14.61 11.28
CA ASP A 112 -6.40 -15.72 10.44
C ASP A 112 -7.50 -16.26 9.52
N SER A 113 -8.70 -15.68 9.60
CA SER A 113 -9.84 -16.00 8.74
C SER A 113 -9.62 -15.56 7.30
N VAL A 114 -10.11 -16.39 6.37
CA VAL A 114 -10.10 -16.11 4.93
C VAL A 114 -11.51 -15.86 4.45
N TYR A 115 -11.68 -14.85 3.60
CA TYR A 115 -12.96 -14.53 2.97
C TYR A 115 -12.80 -14.45 1.45
N ARG A 116 -13.85 -14.83 0.73
CA ARG A 116 -13.99 -14.64 -0.71
C ARG A 116 -15.16 -13.70 -0.98
N TYR A 117 -14.96 -12.72 -1.84
CA TYR A 117 -16.01 -11.92 -2.44
C TYR A 117 -16.24 -12.35 -3.88
N ASP A 118 -17.46 -12.79 -4.15
CA ASP A 118 -17.94 -13.15 -5.50
C ASP A 118 -18.43 -11.86 -6.18
N THR A 119 -17.66 -11.37 -7.15
CA THR A 119 -17.93 -10.09 -7.83
C THR A 119 -19.19 -10.12 -8.70
N LYS A 120 -19.68 -11.31 -9.07
CA LYS A 120 -20.89 -11.47 -9.90
C LYS A 120 -22.14 -11.49 -9.05
N LYS A 121 -22.06 -12.08 -7.85
CA LYS A 121 -23.18 -12.15 -6.91
C LYS A 121 -23.24 -10.99 -5.93
N ASP A 122 -22.18 -10.18 -5.87
CA ASP A 122 -22.02 -9.12 -4.88
C ASP A 122 -22.21 -9.67 -3.45
N SER A 123 -21.38 -10.64 -3.07
CA SER A 123 -21.52 -11.29 -1.76
C SER A 123 -20.20 -11.84 -1.22
N TRP A 124 -20.07 -11.81 0.11
CA TRP A 124 -18.93 -12.36 0.84
C TRP A 124 -19.25 -13.74 1.43
N GLU A 125 -18.30 -14.67 1.31
CA GLU A 125 -18.31 -15.98 1.94
C GLU A 125 -17.06 -16.14 2.81
N LYS A 126 -17.23 -16.68 4.02
CA LYS A 126 -16.10 -17.09 4.86
C LYS A 126 -15.63 -18.47 4.41
N MET A 127 -14.35 -18.60 4.06
CA MET A 127 -13.76 -19.86 3.63
C MET A 127 -13.53 -20.78 4.84
N ASN A 128 -13.58 -22.10 4.62
CA ASN A 128 -13.37 -23.10 5.65
C ASN A 128 -11.87 -23.43 5.82
N THR A 129 -11.07 -22.39 6.08
CA THR A 129 -9.64 -22.47 6.31
C THR A 129 -9.18 -21.33 7.21
N THR A 130 -8.00 -21.48 7.80
CA THR A 130 -7.28 -20.39 8.48
C THR A 130 -5.87 -20.25 7.91
N SER A 131 -5.32 -19.03 7.90
CA SER A 131 -3.94 -18.80 7.48
C SER A 131 -2.96 -19.37 8.52
N PRO A 132 -1.89 -20.06 8.10
CA PRO A 132 -0.91 -20.64 9.02
C PRO A 132 0.02 -19.59 9.66
N VAL A 133 -0.01 -18.36 9.13
CA VAL A 133 0.80 -17.22 9.58
C VAL A 133 -0.10 -15.98 9.73
N GLY A 134 0.35 -14.99 10.50
CA GLY A 134 -0.33 -13.69 10.58
C GLY A 134 -0.06 -12.87 9.33
N LEU A 135 -1.12 -12.28 8.76
CA LEU A 135 -1.07 -11.54 7.49
C LEU A 135 -1.46 -10.06 7.67
N LEU A 136 -0.90 -9.42 8.70
CA LEU A 136 -0.96 -7.95 8.87
C LEU A 136 0.23 -7.30 8.19
N GLY A 137 -0.06 -6.36 7.28
CA GLY A 137 0.94 -5.66 6.48
C GLY A 137 1.67 -6.57 5.48
N ALA A 138 1.19 -7.80 5.26
CA ALA A 138 1.76 -8.71 4.28
C ALA A 138 1.43 -8.26 2.85
N SER A 139 2.36 -8.45 1.92
CA SER A 139 2.08 -8.34 0.48
C SER A 139 1.51 -9.65 -0.03
N SER A 140 0.53 -9.59 -0.94
CA SER A 140 0.01 -10.78 -1.62
C SER A 140 -0.21 -10.53 -3.11
N TYR A 141 -0.08 -11.59 -3.91
CA TYR A 141 -0.44 -11.57 -5.34
C TYR A 141 -0.72 -12.98 -5.86
N SER A 142 -1.35 -13.05 -7.03
CA SER A 142 -1.62 -14.30 -7.76
C SER A 142 -0.74 -14.36 -9.02
N PRO A 143 0.30 -15.22 -9.07
CA PRO A 143 1.22 -15.29 -10.21
C PRO A 143 0.65 -16.02 -11.42
N ASP A 144 -0.35 -16.88 -11.22
CA ASP A 144 -0.82 -17.84 -12.24
C ASP A 144 -2.35 -17.95 -12.33
N ASN A 145 -3.07 -17.07 -11.61
CA ASN A 145 -4.52 -17.09 -11.49
C ASN A 145 -5.09 -18.41 -10.93
N LYS A 146 -4.29 -19.14 -10.14
CA LYS A 146 -4.69 -20.39 -9.46
C LYS A 146 -4.38 -20.39 -7.97
N GLN A 147 -3.30 -19.72 -7.58
CA GLN A 147 -2.87 -19.62 -6.19
C GLN A 147 -2.49 -18.19 -5.81
N ILE A 148 -2.50 -17.89 -4.51
CA ILE A 148 -2.14 -16.60 -3.95
C ILE A 148 -0.90 -16.79 -3.10
N LEU A 149 0.13 -15.99 -3.32
CA LEU A 149 1.39 -16.01 -2.57
C LEU A 149 1.40 -14.87 -1.55
N PHE A 150 2.07 -15.09 -0.42
CA PHE A 150 2.15 -14.13 0.69
C PHE A 150 3.59 -13.91 1.12
N PHE A 151 3.93 -12.65 1.41
CA PHE A 151 5.26 -12.21 1.82
C PHE A 151 5.17 -11.32 3.05
N GLY A 152 5.98 -11.62 4.05
CA GLY A 152 5.92 -10.91 5.33
C GLY A 152 4.66 -11.25 6.11
N GLY A 153 4.37 -10.42 7.12
CA GLY A 153 3.26 -10.58 8.04
C GLY A 153 3.70 -10.76 9.49
N TYR A 154 3.00 -10.07 10.39
CA TYR A 154 3.29 -10.10 11.83
C TYR A 154 3.09 -11.50 12.43
N ASN A 155 3.82 -11.79 13.50
CA ASN A 155 3.57 -12.99 14.29
C ASN A 155 2.29 -12.82 15.13
N LYS A 156 1.29 -13.67 14.88
CA LYS A 156 -0.01 -13.62 15.56
C LYS A 156 0.09 -13.65 17.08
N ALA A 157 0.79 -14.63 17.64
CA ALA A 157 0.86 -14.82 19.08
C ALA A 157 1.54 -13.63 19.79
N TYR A 158 2.60 -13.08 19.20
CA TYR A 158 3.35 -11.99 19.82
C TYR A 158 2.57 -10.68 19.75
N PHE A 159 1.95 -10.38 18.61
CA PHE A 159 1.13 -9.20 18.44
C PHE A 159 -0.13 -9.25 19.31
N ASP A 160 -0.86 -10.38 19.32
CA ASP A 160 -2.09 -10.52 20.11
C ASP A 160 -1.81 -10.38 21.62
N ARG A 161 -0.70 -10.96 22.09
CA ARG A 161 -0.25 -10.80 23.48
C ARG A 161 0.07 -9.34 23.78
N TYR A 162 0.87 -8.69 22.94
CA TYR A 162 1.21 -7.27 23.12
C TYR A 162 -0.04 -6.37 23.14
N GLN A 163 -0.97 -6.55 22.20
CA GLN A 163 -2.21 -5.79 22.15
C GLN A 163 -3.09 -6.04 23.38
N ARG A 164 -3.21 -7.29 23.83
CA ARG A 164 -3.93 -7.63 25.06
C ARG A 164 -3.32 -6.93 26.26
N ASP A 165 -2.03 -7.16 26.50
CA ASP A 165 -1.34 -6.70 27.70
C ASP A 165 -1.33 -5.17 27.79
N THR A 166 -1.11 -4.48 26.66
CA THR A 166 -1.18 -3.00 26.62
C THR A 166 -2.60 -2.44 26.75
N SER A 167 -3.63 -3.15 26.29
CA SER A 167 -5.02 -2.69 26.38
C SER A 167 -5.66 -2.95 27.74
N THR A 168 -5.23 -4.01 28.45
CA THR A 168 -5.77 -4.36 29.78
C THR A 168 -4.95 -3.80 30.93
N THR A 169 -3.74 -3.31 30.67
CA THR A 169 -2.93 -2.59 31.66
C THR A 169 -3.25 -1.10 31.60
N ASP A 170 -3.91 -0.59 32.63
CA ASP A 170 -4.15 0.85 32.74
C ASP A 170 -2.82 1.60 32.98
N LYS A 171 -2.44 2.46 32.03
CA LYS A 171 -1.21 3.25 32.07
C LYS A 171 -1.19 4.30 33.20
N GLN A 172 -2.34 4.83 33.61
CA GLN A 172 -2.42 5.81 34.70
C GLN A 172 -2.28 5.12 36.06
N VAL A 173 -2.81 3.90 36.19
CA VAL A 173 -2.74 3.12 37.44
C VAL A 173 -1.40 2.38 37.58
N ASN A 174 -0.89 1.79 36.49
CA ASN A 174 0.34 0.97 36.50
C ASN A 174 1.33 1.44 35.40
N PRO A 175 1.85 2.68 35.46
CA PRO A 175 2.70 3.25 34.40
C PRO A 175 3.98 2.45 34.16
N GLU A 176 4.61 1.93 35.21
CA GLU A 176 5.86 1.16 35.09
C GLU A 176 5.65 -0.20 34.41
N LEU A 177 4.55 -0.90 34.74
CA LEU A 177 4.21 -2.16 34.10
C LEU A 177 3.86 -1.94 32.63
N TRP A 178 3.05 -0.92 32.35
CA TRP A 178 2.69 -0.56 30.98
C TRP A 178 3.93 -0.23 30.14
N GLN A 179 4.84 0.58 30.69
CA GLN A 179 6.08 0.92 29.99
C GLN A 179 6.97 -0.29 29.77
N ARG A 180 7.10 -1.20 30.76
CA ARG A 180 7.84 -2.45 30.59
C ARG A 180 7.29 -3.32 29.46
N ILE A 181 5.95 -3.46 29.36
CA ILE A 181 5.31 -4.21 28.26
C ILE A 181 5.69 -3.61 26.90
N VAL A 182 5.69 -2.27 26.79
CA VAL A 182 6.09 -1.56 25.57
C VAL A 182 7.57 -1.74 25.29
N ASP A 183 8.45 -1.55 26.28
CA ASP A 183 9.90 -1.66 26.11
C ASP A 183 10.31 -3.08 25.73
N ASP A 184 9.72 -4.10 26.36
CA ASP A 184 9.99 -5.51 26.06
C ASP A 184 9.59 -5.85 24.63
N TYR A 185 8.43 -5.35 24.16
CA TYR A 185 7.97 -5.62 22.79
C TYR A 185 8.71 -4.79 21.74
N MET A 186 8.91 -3.48 21.97
CA MET A 186 9.58 -2.57 21.04
C MET A 186 11.10 -2.72 21.05
N GLY A 187 11.67 -3.26 22.11
CA GLY A 187 13.11 -3.50 22.30
C GLY A 187 13.63 -4.81 21.71
N MET A 188 12.80 -5.63 21.07
CA MET A 188 13.25 -6.85 20.39
C MET A 188 14.09 -6.54 19.14
N LYS A 189 15.04 -7.44 18.81
CA LYS A 189 15.73 -7.41 17.50
C LYS A 189 14.75 -7.80 16.38
N PRO A 190 14.96 -7.37 15.12
CA PRO A 190 14.08 -7.75 14.00
C PRO A 190 13.77 -9.25 13.91
N THR A 191 14.78 -10.12 14.07
CA THR A 191 14.62 -11.58 14.02
C THR A 191 13.88 -12.19 15.20
N ASP A 192 13.72 -11.44 16.28
CA ASP A 192 13.07 -11.92 17.51
C ASP A 192 11.56 -11.72 17.44
N TYR A 193 11.05 -10.84 16.56
CA TYR A 193 9.61 -10.70 16.32
C TYR A 193 8.97 -11.92 15.65
N LYS A 194 9.76 -12.82 15.06
CA LYS A 194 9.30 -14.03 14.35
C LYS A 194 8.21 -13.74 13.30
N TRP A 195 8.31 -12.60 12.62
CA TRP A 195 7.47 -12.28 11.46
C TRP A 195 7.67 -13.33 10.37
N ASN A 196 6.64 -13.54 9.55
CA ASN A 196 6.64 -14.59 8.54
C ASN A 196 7.72 -14.34 7.47
N ARG A 197 8.76 -15.16 7.50
CA ARG A 197 9.88 -15.13 6.54
C ARG A 197 9.67 -16.10 5.36
N ASN A 198 8.70 -16.99 5.46
CA ASN A 198 8.43 -17.99 4.43
C ASN A 198 7.48 -17.41 3.37
N VAL A 199 7.67 -17.82 2.13
CA VAL A 199 6.70 -17.60 1.06
C VAL A 199 5.63 -18.66 1.23
N ILE A 200 4.47 -18.23 1.69
CA ILE A 200 3.32 -19.11 1.87
C ILE A 200 2.42 -18.95 0.65
N SER A 201 1.82 -20.04 0.16
CA SER A 201 0.79 -19.99 -0.88
C SER A 201 -0.54 -20.58 -0.40
N TYR A 202 -1.63 -20.02 -0.90
CA TYR A 202 -3.00 -20.52 -0.73
C TYR A 202 -3.58 -20.91 -2.09
N LEU A 203 -4.18 -22.10 -2.18
CA LEU A 203 -4.91 -22.58 -3.36
C LEU A 203 -6.42 -22.52 -3.09
N PRO A 204 -7.15 -21.52 -3.62
CA PRO A 204 -8.58 -21.37 -3.33
C PRO A 204 -9.45 -22.57 -3.69
N GLU A 205 -9.18 -23.22 -4.83
CA GLU A 205 -9.95 -24.39 -5.31
C GLU A 205 -9.96 -25.52 -4.27
N LYS A 206 -8.84 -25.73 -3.59
CA LYS A 206 -8.67 -26.80 -2.59
C LYS A 206 -8.78 -26.30 -1.15
N GLN A 207 -8.76 -24.99 -0.95
CA GLN A 207 -8.61 -24.34 0.36
C GLN A 207 -7.37 -24.82 1.12
N GLU A 208 -6.28 -25.08 0.39
CA GLU A 208 -5.03 -25.64 0.92
C GLU A 208 -3.93 -24.59 1.00
N TRP A 209 -3.08 -24.71 2.01
CA TRP A 209 -1.88 -23.89 2.18
C TRP A 209 -0.62 -24.71 1.90
N ARG A 210 0.41 -24.05 1.33
CA ARG A 210 1.73 -24.64 1.11
C ARG A 210 2.83 -23.66 1.49
N ASP A 211 3.94 -24.20 1.96
CA ASP A 211 5.18 -23.47 2.13
C ASP A 211 6.02 -23.62 0.85
N LEU A 212 6.39 -22.50 0.24
CA LEU A 212 7.20 -22.45 -0.98
C LEU A 212 8.68 -22.13 -0.68
N GLY A 213 9.07 -22.06 0.58
CA GLY A 213 10.43 -21.84 1.01
C GLY A 213 10.65 -20.51 1.72
N MET A 214 11.81 -20.40 2.36
CA MET A 214 12.18 -19.26 3.18
C MET A 214 12.86 -18.16 2.35
N SER A 215 12.50 -16.90 2.62
CA SER A 215 13.24 -15.75 2.07
C SER A 215 14.63 -15.65 2.72
N PRO A 216 15.72 -15.41 1.95
CA PRO A 216 17.04 -15.16 2.52
C PRO A 216 17.13 -13.78 3.20
N TYR A 217 16.16 -12.89 3.00
CA TYR A 217 16.12 -11.55 3.59
C TYR A 217 15.26 -11.50 4.85
N LEU A 218 15.30 -10.37 5.58
CA LEU A 218 14.31 -10.13 6.63
C LEU A 218 12.90 -10.01 6.03
N PRO A 219 11.86 -10.50 6.72
CA PRO A 219 10.49 -10.21 6.33
C PRO A 219 10.20 -8.72 6.48
N ASN A 220 9.39 -8.17 5.59
CA ASN A 220 8.97 -6.78 5.61
C ASN A 220 7.44 -6.66 5.52
N CYS A 221 6.88 -5.70 6.25
CA CYS A 221 5.45 -5.42 6.32
C CYS A 221 5.16 -3.99 5.85
N GLY A 222 4.08 -3.80 5.08
CA GLY A 222 3.73 -2.51 4.49
C GLY A 222 4.65 -2.10 3.33
N SER A 223 5.19 -3.08 2.62
CA SER A 223 6.05 -2.85 1.45
C SER A 223 5.26 -2.27 0.29
N ALA A 224 5.86 -1.30 -0.42
CA ALA A 224 5.41 -0.99 -1.77
C ALA A 224 5.61 -2.24 -2.64
N THR A 225 4.60 -2.58 -3.45
CA THR A 225 4.56 -3.85 -4.18
C THR A 225 4.28 -3.59 -5.66
N VAL A 226 5.12 -4.16 -6.53
CA VAL A 226 4.95 -4.09 -7.99
C VAL A 226 5.00 -5.50 -8.55
N ILE A 227 4.02 -5.85 -9.39
CA ILE A 227 3.82 -7.20 -9.92
C ILE A 227 4.01 -7.16 -11.44
N GLU A 228 4.80 -8.10 -11.95
CA GLU A 228 5.08 -8.26 -13.38
C GLU A 228 5.02 -9.74 -13.77
N GLY A 229 3.86 -10.19 -14.25
CA GLY A 229 3.62 -11.61 -14.55
C GLY A 229 3.81 -12.49 -13.30
N ASN A 230 4.76 -13.41 -13.36
CA ASN A 230 5.09 -14.30 -12.23
C ASN A 230 6.01 -13.65 -11.18
N LYS A 231 6.45 -12.40 -11.38
CA LYS A 231 7.37 -11.68 -10.48
C LYS A 231 6.63 -10.72 -9.55
N VAL A 232 7.14 -10.61 -8.33
CA VAL A 232 6.77 -9.55 -7.39
C VAL A 232 8.03 -8.88 -6.86
N THR A 233 8.05 -7.55 -6.94
CA THR A 233 9.09 -6.72 -6.33
C THR A 233 8.53 -6.11 -5.05
N LEU A 234 9.19 -6.40 -3.92
CA LEU A 234 8.88 -5.87 -2.60
C LEU A 234 9.88 -4.76 -2.29
N ILE A 235 9.37 -3.53 -2.19
CA ILE A 235 10.16 -2.32 -2.01
C ILE A 235 9.94 -1.81 -0.58
N SER A 236 11.02 -1.69 0.18
CA SER A 236 11.00 -1.08 1.51
C SER A 236 10.14 -1.85 2.53
N GLY A 237 9.37 -1.19 3.40
CA GLY A 237 8.54 -1.80 4.44
C GLY A 237 9.21 -1.82 5.82
N GLU A 238 8.40 -2.02 6.86
CA GLU A 238 8.86 -2.26 8.22
C GLU A 238 9.57 -3.61 8.30
N ILE A 239 10.70 -3.71 9.00
CA ILE A 239 11.37 -4.98 9.35
C ILE A 239 11.19 -5.35 10.82
N LYS A 240 10.68 -4.39 11.60
CA LYS A 240 10.14 -4.51 12.95
C LYS A 240 9.28 -3.26 13.24
N PRO A 241 8.47 -3.23 14.31
CA PRO A 241 7.69 -2.06 14.67
C PRO A 241 8.55 -0.79 14.73
N GLY A 242 8.20 0.18 13.88
CA GLY A 242 8.84 1.49 13.79
C GLY A 242 10.28 1.53 13.27
N LEU A 243 10.77 0.46 12.64
CA LEU A 243 12.02 0.48 11.86
C LEU A 243 11.76 -0.07 10.46
N ARG A 244 12.11 0.70 9.43
CA ARG A 244 11.96 0.33 8.03
C ARG A 244 13.31 -0.02 7.40
N THR A 245 13.25 -0.54 6.18
CA THR A 245 14.42 -0.86 5.36
C THR A 245 14.38 -0.11 4.04
N ALA A 246 15.54 0.22 3.48
CA ALA A 246 15.66 0.71 2.11
C ALA A 246 15.69 -0.43 1.08
N GLU A 247 15.78 -1.69 1.54
CA GLU A 247 15.97 -2.86 0.69
C GLU A 247 14.85 -3.03 -0.33
N VAL A 248 15.25 -3.46 -1.53
CA VAL A 248 14.36 -3.87 -2.60
C VAL A 248 14.71 -5.29 -2.99
N LYS A 249 13.72 -6.18 -2.97
CA LYS A 249 13.90 -7.59 -3.31
C LYS A 249 12.83 -8.06 -4.26
N GLN A 250 13.18 -8.94 -5.17
CA GLN A 250 12.26 -9.55 -6.12
C GLN A 250 12.14 -11.05 -5.87
N TYR A 251 10.93 -11.56 -6.01
CA TYR A 251 10.61 -12.98 -6.03
C TYR A 251 10.04 -13.35 -7.39
N GLU A 252 10.56 -14.40 -8.01
CA GLU A 252 10.06 -14.98 -9.26
C GLU A 252 9.44 -16.35 -9.01
N PHE A 253 8.12 -16.47 -9.20
CA PHE A 253 7.42 -17.73 -8.99
C PHE A 253 7.80 -18.77 -10.05
N GLY A 254 8.08 -20.00 -9.59
CA GLY A 254 8.42 -21.14 -10.44
C GLY A 254 9.92 -21.37 -10.67
N MET A 255 10.78 -20.57 -10.04
CA MET A 255 12.24 -20.69 -10.16
C MET A 255 12.86 -21.44 -8.97
N ASP A 256 13.91 -22.23 -9.22
CA ASP A 256 14.66 -22.94 -8.17
C ASP A 256 15.38 -21.98 -7.20
N GLN A 257 15.84 -20.84 -7.72
CA GLN A 257 16.44 -19.74 -6.96
C GLN A 257 15.58 -18.49 -7.19
N PRO A 258 14.44 -18.35 -6.49
CA PRO A 258 13.43 -17.38 -6.85
C PRO A 258 13.73 -15.96 -6.36
N TRP A 259 14.74 -15.77 -5.51
CA TRP A 259 15.00 -14.50 -4.83
C TRP A 259 16.18 -13.74 -5.43
N GLN A 260 15.97 -12.46 -5.71
CA GLN A 260 17.01 -11.52 -6.15
C GLN A 260 16.99 -10.25 -5.29
N ASN A 261 18.17 -9.77 -4.89
CA ASN A 261 18.33 -8.44 -4.30
C ASN A 261 18.52 -7.42 -5.41
N LEU A 262 17.84 -6.27 -5.31
CA LEU A 262 17.94 -5.16 -6.25
C LEU A 262 18.60 -3.95 -5.58
N LEU A 263 18.83 -2.88 -6.34
CA LEU A 263 19.33 -1.63 -5.76
C LEU A 263 18.30 -1.08 -4.76
N PRO A 264 18.74 -0.67 -3.55
CA PRO A 264 17.85 -0.13 -2.53
C PRO A 264 17.29 1.23 -2.96
N LEU A 265 16.22 1.66 -2.29
CA LEU A 265 15.76 3.04 -2.42
C LEU A 265 16.90 4.01 -2.03
N PRO A 266 17.13 5.08 -2.81
CA PRO A 266 18.13 6.09 -2.51
C PRO A 266 17.63 6.99 -1.39
N ALA A 267 18.49 7.72 -0.71
CA ALA A 267 18.05 8.74 0.25
C ALA A 267 17.20 9.82 -0.46
N PRO A 268 16.19 10.39 0.22
CA PRO A 268 15.41 11.50 -0.34
C PRO A 268 16.28 12.74 -0.54
N GLN A 269 15.86 13.70 -1.36
CA GLN A 269 16.66 14.90 -1.65
C GLN A 269 16.94 15.76 -0.40
N THR A 270 16.11 15.61 0.63
CA THR A 270 16.15 16.38 1.87
C THR A 270 17.05 15.76 2.95
N SER A 271 17.60 14.56 2.74
CA SER A 271 18.39 13.83 3.73
C SER A 271 19.47 12.97 3.09
N ASN A 272 20.55 12.68 3.84
CA ASN A 272 21.56 11.71 3.43
C ASN A 272 21.26 10.28 3.93
N ILE A 273 20.14 10.09 4.63
CA ILE A 273 19.74 8.82 5.23
C ILE A 273 18.43 8.36 4.58
N GLN A 274 18.43 7.15 4.00
CA GLN A 274 17.19 6.46 3.65
C GLN A 274 16.70 5.63 4.85
N GLU A 275 15.67 6.13 5.53
CA GLU A 275 14.98 5.43 6.62
C GLU A 275 14.20 4.21 6.14
N GLY A 276 13.91 4.13 4.85
CA GLY A 276 12.84 3.33 4.29
C GLY A 276 11.48 4.00 4.50
N VAL A 277 10.48 3.49 3.80
CA VAL A 277 9.06 3.86 3.88
C VAL A 277 8.19 2.62 4.09
N ALA A 278 7.04 2.78 4.75
CA ALA A 278 5.99 1.77 4.77
C ALA A 278 4.65 2.41 4.41
N GLY A 279 3.77 1.64 3.76
CA GLY A 279 2.50 2.17 3.25
C GLY A 279 2.69 3.19 2.14
N ALA A 280 3.79 3.10 1.37
CA ALA A 280 3.97 3.92 0.18
C ALA A 280 3.07 3.41 -0.96
N PHE A 281 2.73 4.31 -1.87
CA PHE A 281 2.06 3.95 -3.11
C PHE A 281 3.06 3.43 -4.12
N SER A 282 2.66 2.51 -4.98
CA SER A 282 3.52 1.99 -6.04
C SER A 282 2.77 1.53 -7.27
N GLY A 283 3.45 1.57 -8.41
CA GLY A 283 2.95 1.04 -9.67
C GLY A 283 3.90 1.32 -10.82
N LYS A 284 3.45 1.03 -12.04
CA LYS A 284 4.19 1.36 -13.27
C LYS A 284 3.49 2.45 -14.06
N THR A 285 4.27 3.34 -14.67
CA THR A 285 3.77 4.37 -15.59
C THR A 285 4.85 4.63 -16.63
N ASN A 286 4.50 4.67 -17.92
CA ASN A 286 5.42 4.98 -19.02
C ASN A 286 6.78 4.27 -18.96
N GLY A 287 6.75 2.95 -18.66
CA GLY A 287 7.91 2.08 -18.65
C GLY A 287 8.79 2.14 -17.40
N VAL A 288 8.46 2.98 -16.42
CA VAL A 288 9.19 3.08 -15.14
C VAL A 288 8.37 2.54 -13.98
N THR A 289 9.05 2.11 -12.93
CA THR A 289 8.44 1.83 -11.63
C THR A 289 8.45 3.10 -10.78
N VAL A 290 7.34 3.38 -10.10
CA VAL A 290 7.22 4.53 -9.20
C VAL A 290 6.90 4.05 -7.78
N VAL A 291 7.53 4.69 -6.79
CA VAL A 291 7.17 4.61 -5.38
C VAL A 291 6.97 6.03 -4.87
N ALA A 292 5.79 6.32 -4.32
CA ALA A 292 5.43 7.67 -3.87
C ALA A 292 4.98 7.67 -2.41
N GLY A 293 5.50 8.63 -1.66
CA GLY A 293 5.18 8.88 -0.26
C GLY A 293 5.53 7.72 0.67
N GLY A 294 4.59 7.37 1.55
CA GLY A 294 4.81 6.42 2.64
C GLY A 294 5.28 7.10 3.93
N ALA A 295 5.21 6.37 5.04
CA ALA A 295 5.53 6.90 6.36
C ALA A 295 6.77 6.23 6.96
N ASN A 296 7.48 6.93 7.85
CA ASN A 296 8.65 6.44 8.60
C ASN A 296 8.88 7.24 9.90
N PHE A 297 10.07 7.07 10.50
CA PHE A 297 10.52 7.77 11.71
C PHE A 297 11.95 8.26 11.49
N HIS A 298 12.13 9.56 11.20
CA HIS A 298 13.46 10.13 10.93
C HIS A 298 14.37 10.03 12.16
N GLY A 299 15.50 9.35 12.02
CA GLY A 299 16.45 9.03 13.08
C GLY A 299 16.37 7.58 13.58
N ALA A 300 15.33 6.82 13.20
CA ALA A 300 15.16 5.45 13.69
C ALA A 300 16.27 4.52 13.20
N LYS A 301 16.68 4.65 11.94
CA LYS A 301 17.80 3.87 11.40
C LYS A 301 19.09 4.12 12.18
N GLN A 302 19.45 5.39 12.40
CA GLN A 302 20.65 5.74 13.15
C GLN A 302 20.60 5.25 14.60
N ALA A 303 19.44 5.38 15.26
CA ALA A 303 19.21 4.86 16.61
C ALA A 303 19.41 3.33 16.66
N PHE A 304 18.86 2.60 15.69
CA PHE A 304 19.03 1.16 15.61
C PHE A 304 20.50 0.75 15.37
N GLU A 305 21.18 1.42 14.45
CA GLU A 305 22.59 1.16 14.11
C GLU A 305 23.54 1.46 15.28
N SER A 306 23.16 2.41 16.16
CA SER A 306 23.87 2.68 17.42
C SER A 306 23.51 1.71 18.56
N GLY A 307 22.65 0.73 18.32
CA GLY A 307 22.28 -0.32 19.27
C GLY A 307 20.96 -0.10 20.02
N LYS A 308 20.23 0.99 19.76
CA LYS A 308 18.91 1.24 20.38
C LYS A 308 17.84 0.42 19.67
N MET A 309 17.47 -0.72 20.25
CA MET A 309 16.48 -1.61 19.64
C MET A 309 15.10 -0.99 19.55
N PHE A 310 14.65 -0.23 20.56
CA PHE A 310 13.46 0.62 20.45
C PHE A 310 13.80 1.86 19.60
N ALA A 311 14.00 1.62 18.30
CA ALA A 311 14.62 2.54 17.36
C ALA A 311 13.88 3.86 17.19
N HIS A 312 12.56 3.85 17.32
CA HIS A 312 11.71 5.01 17.12
C HIS A 312 11.20 5.65 18.42
N GLU A 313 11.74 5.25 19.57
CA GLU A 313 11.35 5.84 20.85
C GLU A 313 11.66 7.34 20.87
N GLY A 314 10.61 8.15 21.10
CA GLY A 314 10.67 9.60 21.13
C GLY A 314 10.57 10.27 19.76
N LEU A 315 10.50 9.49 18.67
CA LEU A 315 10.36 10.02 17.32
C LEU A 315 8.89 10.13 16.91
N SER A 316 8.55 11.20 16.21
CA SER A 316 7.24 11.37 15.57
C SER A 316 7.21 10.62 14.24
N LYS A 317 6.07 10.02 13.91
CA LYS A 317 5.84 9.46 12.57
C LYS A 317 5.86 10.61 11.55
N ALA A 318 6.67 10.48 10.51
CA ALA A 318 6.69 11.37 9.36
C ALA A 318 5.94 10.72 8.19
N PHE A 319 5.15 11.51 7.47
CA PHE A 319 4.55 11.13 6.18
C PHE A 319 5.30 11.88 5.10
N ASN A 320 5.89 11.14 4.16
CA ASN A 320 6.81 11.70 3.18
C ASN A 320 6.06 12.00 1.89
N ASP A 321 6.52 13.01 1.18
CA ASP A 321 6.05 13.42 -0.15
C ASP A 321 7.01 12.99 -1.27
N ASP A 322 8.14 12.36 -0.93
CA ASP A 322 9.13 11.92 -1.90
C ASP A 322 8.54 10.96 -2.95
N ILE A 323 9.00 11.13 -4.20
CA ILE A 323 8.72 10.21 -5.29
C ILE A 323 10.04 9.64 -5.79
N TYR A 324 10.10 8.31 -5.84
CA TYR A 324 11.20 7.53 -6.37
C TYR A 324 10.79 6.90 -7.69
N VAL A 325 11.62 7.05 -8.71
CA VAL A 325 11.44 6.45 -10.02
C VAL A 325 12.60 5.49 -10.29
N GLU A 326 12.27 4.25 -10.63
CA GLU A 326 13.23 3.26 -11.09
C GLU A 326 13.13 3.10 -12.61
N LYS A 327 14.26 3.27 -13.26
CA LYS A 327 14.44 3.08 -14.70
C LYS A 327 15.72 2.30 -14.93
N ASP A 328 15.62 1.22 -15.71
CA ASP A 328 16.76 0.37 -16.10
C ASP A 328 17.58 -0.15 -14.90
N GLY A 329 16.90 -0.47 -13.80
CA GLY A 329 17.45 -0.96 -12.54
C GLY A 329 17.94 0.12 -11.59
N ILE A 330 17.87 1.40 -11.96
CA ILE A 330 18.45 2.52 -11.21
C ILE A 330 17.36 3.42 -10.65
N TRP A 331 17.41 3.66 -9.35
CA TRP A 331 16.51 4.58 -8.66
C TRP A 331 17.00 6.02 -8.72
N SER A 332 16.05 6.94 -8.85
CA SER A 332 16.25 8.38 -8.70
C SER A 332 15.09 9.01 -7.94
N THR A 333 15.36 10.07 -7.19
CA THR A 333 14.32 10.92 -6.60
C THR A 333 13.91 12.00 -7.61
N VAL A 334 12.60 12.23 -7.75
CA VAL A 334 12.06 13.27 -8.63
C VAL A 334 11.30 14.32 -7.82
N ASN A 335 10.51 15.17 -8.47
CA ASN A 335 9.67 16.14 -7.78
C ASN A 335 8.74 15.45 -6.74
N PRO A 336 8.43 16.10 -5.61
CA PRO A 336 7.60 15.52 -4.58
C PRO A 336 6.11 15.54 -4.95
N LEU A 337 5.32 14.76 -4.21
CA LEU A 337 3.87 14.90 -4.09
C LEU A 337 3.51 16.30 -3.52
N PRO A 338 2.28 16.79 -3.72
CA PRO A 338 1.83 18.05 -3.14
C PRO A 338 1.84 18.07 -1.60
N GLU A 339 1.65 16.91 -0.97
CA GLU A 339 1.67 16.72 0.48
C GLU A 339 2.10 15.29 0.80
N GLY A 340 2.72 15.09 1.96
CA GLY A 340 3.10 13.76 2.43
C GLY A 340 1.88 12.87 2.70
N LEU A 341 1.92 11.65 2.17
CA LEU A 341 0.76 10.75 2.13
C LEU A 341 1.19 9.28 2.25
N ALA A 342 0.45 8.47 3.01
CA ALA A 342 0.72 7.04 3.15
C ALA A 342 -0.55 6.21 3.39
N TYR A 343 -0.43 4.88 3.33
CA TYR A 343 -1.46 3.91 3.75
C TYR A 343 -2.79 3.99 2.98
N GLY A 344 -2.80 4.50 1.74
CA GLY A 344 -3.93 4.37 0.81
C GLY A 344 -3.78 3.13 -0.08
N ALA A 345 -4.45 3.14 -1.24
CA ALA A 345 -4.27 2.13 -2.29
C ALA A 345 -3.69 2.75 -3.57
N SER A 346 -2.97 1.93 -4.34
CA SER A 346 -2.50 2.32 -5.67
C SER A 346 -2.76 1.24 -6.71
N PHE A 347 -3.04 1.65 -7.95
CA PHE A 347 -3.37 0.76 -9.06
C PHE A 347 -2.56 1.13 -10.29
N THR A 348 -1.87 0.16 -10.88
CA THR A 348 -1.23 0.37 -12.20
C THR A 348 -2.30 0.28 -13.28
N THR A 349 -2.49 1.37 -14.02
CA THR A 349 -3.42 1.46 -15.15
C THR A 349 -2.65 1.65 -16.45
N SER A 350 -3.36 1.68 -17.59
CA SER A 350 -2.73 2.01 -18.87
C SER A 350 -2.27 3.47 -18.96
N GLU A 351 -2.79 4.37 -18.12
CA GLU A 351 -2.51 5.81 -18.16
C GLU A 351 -1.46 6.23 -17.12
N GLY A 352 -1.41 5.52 -15.98
CA GLY A 352 -0.46 5.80 -14.91
C GLY A 352 -0.75 5.01 -13.64
N VAL A 353 -0.27 5.51 -12.51
CA VAL A 353 -0.53 4.94 -11.19
C VAL A 353 -1.66 5.71 -10.52
N LEU A 354 -2.84 5.11 -10.42
CA LEU A 354 -3.97 5.71 -9.72
C LEU A 354 -3.73 5.62 -8.21
N ILE A 355 -3.89 6.74 -7.50
CA ILE A 355 -3.75 6.87 -6.06
C ILE A 355 -5.14 7.05 -5.45
N VAL A 356 -5.47 6.29 -4.41
CA VAL A 356 -6.76 6.34 -3.73
C VAL A 356 -6.56 6.51 -2.24
N GLY A 357 -7.03 7.64 -1.72
CA GLY A 357 -7.03 7.96 -0.29
C GLY A 357 -5.62 8.13 0.31
N GLY A 358 -5.49 7.75 1.59
CA GLY A 358 -4.27 7.83 2.38
C GLY A 358 -4.41 8.71 3.62
N GLU A 359 -3.42 8.66 4.48
CA GLU A 359 -3.28 9.50 5.66
C GLU A 359 -2.20 10.56 5.43
N LYS A 360 -2.54 11.81 5.77
CA LYS A 360 -1.66 12.97 5.70
C LYS A 360 -0.95 13.21 7.03
N SER A 361 0.09 14.04 7.01
CA SER A 361 0.78 14.53 8.22
C SER A 361 -0.15 15.21 9.24
N SER A 362 -1.23 15.84 8.77
CA SER A 362 -2.26 16.46 9.61
C SER A 362 -3.17 15.46 10.35
N LYS A 363 -3.01 14.15 10.10
CA LYS A 363 -3.92 13.05 10.48
C LYS A 363 -5.27 13.05 9.75
N GLU A 364 -5.47 13.97 8.82
CA GLU A 364 -6.60 13.91 7.90
C GLU A 364 -6.49 12.64 7.04
N ILE A 365 -7.61 11.94 6.90
CA ILE A 365 -7.71 10.78 6.03
C ILE A 365 -8.27 11.28 4.69
N SER A 366 -7.43 11.27 3.67
CA SER A 366 -7.79 11.70 2.33
C SER A 366 -8.86 10.79 1.74
N TYR A 367 -9.85 11.41 1.10
CA TYR A 367 -10.84 10.76 0.24
C TYR A 367 -10.52 10.96 -1.24
N LYS A 368 -9.43 11.69 -1.55
CA LYS A 368 -9.06 12.06 -2.90
C LYS A 368 -8.61 10.87 -3.74
N VAL A 369 -8.95 10.93 -5.02
CA VAL A 369 -8.46 10.02 -6.06
C VAL A 369 -7.77 10.85 -7.12
N TYR A 370 -6.56 10.47 -7.52
CA TYR A 370 -5.83 11.15 -8.60
C TYR A 370 -4.86 10.21 -9.29
N MET A 371 -4.45 10.54 -10.50
CA MET A 371 -3.47 9.76 -11.27
C MET A 371 -2.08 10.36 -11.13
N LEU A 372 -1.08 9.51 -10.92
CA LEU A 372 0.33 9.86 -11.00
C LEU A 372 0.90 9.35 -12.33
N VAL A 373 1.43 10.27 -13.15
CA VAL A 373 1.95 9.97 -14.49
C VAL A 373 3.39 10.39 -14.64
N TRP A 374 4.25 9.50 -15.12
CA TRP A 374 5.64 9.83 -15.43
C TRP A 374 5.77 10.43 -16.84
N ASN A 375 6.23 11.68 -16.96
CA ASN A 375 6.38 12.34 -18.26
C ASN A 375 7.77 12.18 -18.92
N GLY A 376 8.67 11.41 -18.30
CA GLY A 376 10.06 11.26 -18.74
C GLY A 376 11.07 12.05 -17.90
N SER A 377 10.60 13.01 -17.09
CA SER A 377 11.44 13.84 -16.21
C SER A 377 10.83 14.10 -14.83
N ASN A 378 9.51 14.24 -14.75
CA ASN A 378 8.76 14.52 -13.54
C ASN A 378 7.57 13.57 -13.44
N ALA A 379 7.11 13.37 -12.20
CA ALA A 379 5.85 12.71 -11.91
C ALA A 379 4.75 13.79 -11.78
N GLU A 380 3.78 13.77 -12.68
CA GLU A 380 2.66 14.71 -12.72
C GLU A 380 1.45 14.14 -11.98
N VAL A 381 0.81 14.97 -11.17
CA VAL A 381 -0.47 14.66 -10.52
C VAL A 381 -1.59 15.19 -11.43
N ILE A 382 -2.48 14.29 -11.85
CA ILE A 382 -3.67 14.58 -12.65
C ILE A 382 -4.89 14.28 -11.77
N ASP A 383 -5.55 15.33 -11.31
CA ASP A 383 -6.74 15.29 -10.45
C ASP A 383 -8.03 15.10 -11.25
#